data_AF-B0E9B8-F1
#
_entry.id   AF-B0E9B8-F1
#
_cell.length_a   1.000
_cell.length_b   1.000
_cell.length_c   1.000
_cell.angle_alpha   90.00
_cell.angle_beta   90.00
_cell.angle_gamma   90.00
#
_symmetry.space_group_name_H-M   'P 1'
#
loop_
_entity.id
_entity.type
_entity.pdbx_description
1 polymer ?
#
loop_
_entity_poly.entity_id
_entity_poly.type
_entity_poly.pdbx_seq_one_letter_code
_entity_poly.pdbx_strand_id
1 'polypeptide(L)'
;MNDPIHKIPEDNKINAMIDMIREGNFKTMLRDVDKQLKKKPNNQFWKAMKAYGLAYTGQLEKADEINNSLIKEEVITPITMNWILYGYRASKNIDGYIQAVKIFYEKDKNNDDRIKDRFFIAQIENDYSLQQTLISELIK
;
A
#
# COMPACT_ATOMS: atom_id res chain seq x y z
N MET A 1 7.72 -20.78 -1.43
CA MET A 1 6.53 -20.55 -2.26
C MET A 1 6.93 -19.64 -3.43
N ASN A 2 6.99 -20.16 -4.67
CA ASN A 2 7.31 -19.37 -5.87
C ASN A 2 6.03 -18.78 -6.45
N ASP A 3 5.34 -17.92 -5.69
CA ASP A 3 4.14 -17.27 -6.17
C ASP A 3 4.51 -15.97 -6.92
N PRO A 4 4.37 -15.91 -8.26
CA PRO A 4 4.74 -14.74 -9.03
C PRO A 4 3.88 -13.50 -8.73
N ILE A 5 2.69 -13.68 -8.17
CA ILE A 5 1.75 -12.60 -7.80
C ILE A 5 2.28 -11.85 -6.57
N HIS A 6 2.67 -12.59 -5.53
CA HIS A 6 3.15 -12.06 -4.25
C HIS A 6 4.66 -11.79 -4.22
N LYS A 7 5.40 -12.17 -5.27
CA LYS A 7 6.84 -11.98 -5.34
C LYS A 7 7.22 -10.50 -5.31
N ILE A 8 7.88 -10.09 -4.23
CA ILE A 8 8.50 -8.77 -4.11
C ILE A 8 9.75 -8.70 -5.00
N PRO A 9 10.01 -7.57 -5.69
CA PRO A 9 11.25 -7.37 -6.44
C PRO A 9 12.49 -7.37 -5.53
N GLU A 10 13.66 -7.58 -6.12
CA GLU A 10 14.94 -7.39 -5.42
C GLU A 10 15.11 -5.93 -4.95
N ASP A 11 15.82 -5.74 -3.84
CA ASP A 11 16.02 -4.43 -3.21
C ASP A 11 16.62 -3.39 -4.16
N ASN A 12 17.53 -3.80 -5.06
CA ASN A 12 18.10 -2.90 -6.08
C ASN A 12 17.03 -2.25 -6.97
N LYS A 13 15.98 -2.98 -7.34
CA LYS A 13 14.86 -2.48 -8.15
C LYS A 13 13.95 -1.59 -7.33
N ILE A 14 13.71 -1.94 -6.06
CA ILE A 14 12.92 -1.12 -5.15
C ILE A 14 13.63 0.21 -4.90
N ASN A 15 14.92 0.17 -4.58
CA ASN A 15 15.76 1.35 -4.35
C ASN A 15 15.79 2.26 -5.58
N ALA A 16 15.97 1.70 -6.79
CA ALA A 16 15.90 2.50 -8.02
C ALA A 16 14.55 3.21 -8.20
N MET A 17 13.42 2.56 -7.84
CA MET A 17 12.12 3.22 -7.86
C MET A 17 12.01 4.32 -6.79
N ILE A 18 12.53 4.08 -5.59
CA ILE A 18 12.55 5.06 -4.48
C ILE A 18 13.37 6.28 -4.88
N ASP A 19 14.52 6.11 -5.53
CA ASP A 19 15.36 7.21 -5.98
C ASP A 19 14.63 8.06 -7.03
N MET A 20 13.96 7.44 -8.00
CA MET A 20 13.11 8.18 -8.95
C MET A 20 11.97 8.93 -8.25
N ILE A 21 11.38 8.37 -7.19
CA ILE A 21 10.33 9.04 -6.42
C ILE A 21 10.90 10.25 -5.67
N ARG A 22 12.08 10.13 -5.05
CA ARG A 22 12.78 11.23 -4.35
C ARG A 22 13.12 12.38 -5.28
N GLU A 23 13.47 12.07 -6.52
CA GLU A 23 13.79 13.05 -7.57
C GLU A 23 12.53 13.64 -8.25
N GLY A 24 11.33 13.16 -7.92
CA GLY A 24 10.09 13.58 -8.59
C GLY A 24 9.91 13.03 -10.02
N ASN A 25 10.71 12.04 -10.41
CA ASN A 25 10.77 11.43 -11.73
C ASN A 25 9.64 10.40 -11.98
N PHE A 26 8.39 10.75 -11.65
CA PHE A 26 7.24 9.84 -11.67
C PHE A 26 6.89 9.28 -13.05
N LYS A 27 7.10 10.05 -14.14
CA LYS A 27 6.86 9.57 -15.51
C LYS A 27 7.82 8.43 -15.90
N THR A 28 9.10 8.55 -15.52
CA THR A 28 10.10 7.51 -15.76
C THR A 28 9.83 6.29 -14.91
N MET A 29 9.51 6.49 -13.63
CA MET A 29 9.10 5.43 -12.71
C MET A 29 7.91 4.64 -13.26
N LEU A 30 6.83 5.31 -13.68
CA LEU A 30 5.66 4.67 -14.27
C LEU A 30 5.99 3.85 -15.51
N ARG A 31 6.83 4.39 -16.42
CA ARG A 31 7.27 3.67 -17.61
C ARG A 31 8.00 2.36 -17.25
N ASP A 32 8.81 2.39 -16.20
CA ASP A 32 9.55 1.20 -15.77
C ASP A 32 8.66 0.22 -15.03
N VAL A 33 7.73 0.68 -14.19
CA VAL A 33 6.67 -0.16 -13.60
C VAL A 33 5.84 -0.86 -14.69
N ASP A 34 5.45 -0.15 -15.74
CA ASP A 34 4.71 -0.74 -16.87
C ASP A 34 5.52 -1.82 -17.60
N LYS A 35 6.85 -1.66 -17.75
CA LYS A 35 7.71 -2.72 -18.28
C LYS A 35 7.72 -3.96 -17.37
N GLN A 36 7.67 -3.79 -16.06
CA GLN A 36 7.60 -4.91 -15.12
C GLN A 36 6.23 -5.60 -15.20
N LEU A 37 5.14 -4.83 -15.28
CA LEU A 37 3.79 -5.37 -15.43
C LEU A 37 3.58 -6.09 -16.77
N LYS A 38 4.23 -5.67 -17.86
CA LYS A 38 4.22 -6.45 -19.12
C LYS A 38 4.79 -7.86 -18.94
N LYS A 39 5.78 -8.03 -18.06
CA LYS A 39 6.39 -9.34 -17.75
C LYS A 39 5.60 -10.11 -16.69
N LYS A 40 4.97 -9.40 -15.76
CA LYS A 40 4.24 -9.95 -14.62
C LYS A 40 2.93 -9.18 -14.39
N PRO A 41 1.90 -9.40 -15.22
CA PRO A 41 0.68 -8.57 -15.22
C PRO A 41 -0.07 -8.57 -13.89
N ASN A 42 0.03 -9.67 -13.15
CA ASN A 42 -0.70 -9.87 -11.90
C ASN A 42 0.11 -9.57 -10.65
N ASN A 43 1.35 -9.08 -10.77
CA ASN A 43 2.16 -8.80 -9.58
C ASN A 43 1.61 -7.60 -8.79
N GLN A 44 1.19 -7.85 -7.55
CA GLN A 44 0.51 -6.84 -6.73
C GLN A 44 1.42 -5.68 -6.37
N PHE A 45 2.69 -5.92 -6.05
CA PHE A 45 3.65 -4.87 -5.74
C PHE A 45 3.77 -3.86 -6.88
N TRP A 46 3.94 -4.33 -8.12
CA TRP A 46 4.03 -3.44 -9.27
C TRP A 46 2.71 -2.71 -9.55
N LYS A 47 1.55 -3.33 -9.31
CA LYS A 47 0.26 -2.64 -9.38
C LYS A 47 0.16 -1.52 -8.33
N ALA A 48 0.58 -1.76 -7.09
CA ALA A 48 0.58 -0.76 -6.03
C ALA A 48 1.51 0.42 -6.36
N MET A 49 2.73 0.13 -6.84
CA MET A 49 3.66 1.16 -7.34
C MET A 49 3.08 1.97 -8.50
N LYS A 50 2.35 1.31 -9.41
CA LYS A 50 1.66 1.97 -10.51
C LYS A 50 0.60 2.93 -9.99
N ALA A 51 -0.25 2.49 -9.05
CA ALA A 51 -1.26 3.35 -8.45
C ALA A 51 -0.63 4.60 -7.82
N TYR A 52 0.43 4.44 -7.04
CA TYR A 52 1.20 5.54 -6.47
C TYR A 52 1.70 6.52 -7.55
N GLY A 53 2.36 6.02 -8.60
CA GLY A 53 2.84 6.86 -9.69
C GLY A 53 1.73 7.58 -10.48
N LEU A 54 0.60 6.91 -10.68
CA LEU A 54 -0.58 7.49 -11.35
C LEU A 54 -1.13 8.66 -10.54
N ALA A 55 -1.20 8.53 -9.22
CA ALA A 55 -1.66 9.60 -8.35
C ALA A 55 -0.78 10.87 -8.46
N TYR A 56 0.56 10.72 -8.40
CA TYR A 56 1.49 11.84 -8.56
C TYR A 56 1.52 12.44 -9.98
N THR A 57 0.99 11.73 -10.98
CA THR A 57 0.82 12.25 -12.34
C THR A 57 -0.60 12.74 -12.62
N GLY A 58 -1.45 12.84 -11.59
CA GLY A 58 -2.80 13.41 -11.68
C GLY A 58 -3.89 12.44 -12.13
N GLN A 59 -3.58 11.15 -12.32
CA GLN A 59 -4.54 10.12 -12.72
C GLN A 59 -5.17 9.46 -11.48
N LEU A 60 -5.86 10.26 -10.67
CA LEU A 60 -6.32 9.88 -9.33
C LEU A 60 -7.34 8.72 -9.35
N GLU A 61 -8.36 8.80 -10.21
CA GLU A 61 -9.41 7.77 -10.31
C GLU A 61 -8.82 6.39 -10.66
N LYS A 62 -7.91 6.33 -11.64
CA LYS A 62 -7.22 5.09 -12.01
C LYS A 62 -6.34 4.56 -10.89
N ALA A 63 -5.69 5.45 -10.13
CA ALA A 63 -4.91 5.05 -8.97
C ALA A 63 -5.80 4.38 -7.91
N ASP A 64 -6.97 4.99 -7.64
CA ASP A 64 -7.93 4.48 -6.68
C ASP A 64 -8.58 3.17 -7.14
N GLU A 65 -8.92 3.02 -8.42
CA GLU A 65 -9.42 1.75 -8.99
C GLU A 65 -8.44 0.60 -8.75
N ILE A 66 -7.15 0.83 -9.00
CA ILE A 66 -6.11 -0.19 -8.78
C ILE A 66 -6.00 -0.52 -7.29
N ASN A 67 -5.92 0.49 -6.41
CA ASN A 67 -5.83 0.25 -4.97
C ASN A 67 -7.07 -0.46 -4.42
N ASN A 68 -8.26 -0.08 -4.86
CA ASN A 68 -9.54 -0.68 -4.47
C ASN A 68 -9.64 -2.14 -4.93
N SER A 69 -9.03 -2.47 -6.07
CA SER A 69 -8.90 -3.86 -6.51
C SER A 69 -7.93 -4.63 -5.61
N LEU A 70 -6.77 -4.05 -5.30
CA LEU A 70 -5.71 -4.72 -4.53
C LEU A 70 -6.14 -5.05 -3.10
N ILE A 71 -6.83 -4.14 -2.40
CA ILE A 71 -7.26 -4.38 -1.00
C ILE A 71 -8.23 -5.56 -0.85
N LYS A 72 -8.91 -5.96 -1.94
CA LYS A 72 -9.84 -7.09 -1.96
C LYS A 72 -9.15 -8.43 -2.14
N GLU A 73 -7.86 -8.45 -2.50
CA GLU A 73 -7.11 -9.70 -2.67
C GLU A 73 -6.91 -10.38 -1.30
N GLU A 74 -6.99 -11.72 -1.25
CA GLU A 74 -6.90 -12.48 0.00
C GLU A 74 -5.51 -12.36 0.64
N VAL A 75 -4.47 -12.60 -0.15
CA VAL A 75 -3.07 -12.59 0.29
C VAL A 75 -2.41 -11.34 -0.26
N ILE A 76 -1.79 -10.55 0.60
CA ILE A 76 -1.03 -9.35 0.24
C ILE A 76 0.19 -9.29 1.15
N THR A 77 1.37 -9.00 0.63
CA THR A 77 2.57 -8.89 1.46
C THR A 77 2.59 -7.56 2.22
N PRO A 78 3.21 -7.49 3.42
CA PRO A 78 3.28 -6.25 4.20
C PRO A 78 3.86 -5.05 3.43
N ILE A 79 4.90 -5.28 2.63
CA ILE A 79 5.50 -4.25 1.78
C ILE A 79 4.49 -3.73 0.75
N THR A 80 3.69 -4.62 0.14
CA THR A 80 2.66 -4.23 -0.83
C THR A 80 1.53 -3.46 -0.16
N MET A 81 1.10 -3.87 1.05
CA MET A 81 0.12 -3.12 1.85
C MET A 81 0.56 -1.68 2.07
N ASN A 82 1.84 -1.46 2.45
CA ASN A 82 2.39 -0.11 2.62
C ASN A 82 2.30 0.73 1.35
N TRP A 83 2.63 0.17 0.18
CA TRP A 83 2.51 0.88 -1.09
C TRP A 83 1.07 1.20 -1.48
N ILE A 84 0.11 0.34 -1.14
CA ILE A 84 -1.32 0.63 -1.34
C ILE A 84 -1.73 1.81 -0.46
N LEU A 85 -1.32 1.83 0.82
CA LEU A 85 -1.57 2.95 1.73
C LEU A 85 -0.93 4.25 1.22
N TYR A 86 0.30 4.21 0.70
CA TYR A 86 0.91 5.37 0.05
C TYR A 86 0.15 5.80 -1.20
N GLY A 87 -0.40 4.86 -1.97
CA GLY A 87 -1.24 5.13 -3.12
C GLY A 87 -2.47 5.97 -2.75
N TYR A 88 -3.24 5.56 -1.74
CA TYR A 88 -4.40 6.33 -1.28
C TYR A 88 -4.01 7.71 -0.70
N ARG A 89 -2.89 7.80 0.03
CA ARG A 89 -2.37 9.09 0.50
C ARG A 89 -2.04 10.02 -0.67
N ALA A 90 -1.38 9.49 -1.70
CA ALA A 90 -1.00 10.24 -2.90
C ALA A 90 -2.23 10.70 -3.69
N SER A 91 -3.28 9.88 -3.78
CA SER A 91 -4.53 10.25 -4.47
C SER A 91 -5.43 11.16 -3.63
N LYS A 92 -5.09 11.39 -2.36
CA LYS A 92 -5.91 12.10 -1.35
C LYS A 92 -7.26 11.42 -1.09
N ASN A 93 -7.37 10.12 -1.35
CA ASN A 93 -8.56 9.35 -1.05
C ASN A 93 -8.53 8.85 0.40
N ILE A 94 -9.04 9.69 1.30
CA ILE A 94 -9.04 9.45 2.75
C ILE A 94 -9.93 8.25 3.10
N ASP A 95 -11.10 8.13 2.48
CA ASP A 95 -12.03 7.03 2.76
C ASP A 95 -11.44 5.68 2.38
N GLY A 96 -10.82 5.60 1.20
CA GLY A 96 -10.09 4.42 0.74
C GLY A 96 -8.91 4.07 1.65
N TYR A 97 -8.17 5.07 2.13
CA TYR A 97 -7.10 4.88 3.10
C TYR A 97 -7.61 4.28 4.41
N ILE A 98 -8.67 4.84 4.99
CA ILE A 98 -9.30 4.34 6.23
C ILE A 98 -9.78 2.90 6.06
N GLN A 99 -10.47 2.61 4.95
CA GLN A 99 -10.94 1.27 4.66
C GLN A 99 -9.78 0.27 4.52
N ALA A 100 -8.72 0.65 3.80
CA ALA A 100 -7.54 -0.20 3.63
C ALA A 100 -6.84 -0.51 4.95
N VAL A 101 -6.68 0.48 5.83
CA VAL A 101 -6.09 0.27 7.17
C VAL A 101 -6.88 -0.77 7.97
N LYS A 102 -8.22 -0.66 7.99
CA LYS A 102 -9.08 -1.63 8.69
C LYS A 102 -8.91 -3.03 8.12
N ILE A 103 -8.92 -3.18 6.79
CA ILE A 103 -8.75 -4.48 6.12
C ILE A 103 -7.36 -5.07 6.41
N PHE A 104 -6.31 -4.27 6.34
CA PHE A 104 -4.94 -4.74 6.54
C PHE A 104 -4.67 -5.11 7.99
N TYR A 105 -5.28 -4.42 8.96
CA TYR A 105 -5.27 -4.86 10.36
C TYR A 105 -5.89 -6.25 10.52
N GLU A 106 -7.08 -6.48 9.95
CA GLU A 106 -7.73 -7.79 10.06
C GLU A 106 -6.91 -8.94 9.42
N LYS A 107 -6.14 -8.64 8.37
CA LYS A 107 -5.29 -9.61 7.68
C LYS A 107 -3.99 -9.93 8.43
N ASP A 108 -3.49 -9.03 9.25
CA ASP A 108 -2.19 -9.16 9.93
C ASP A 108 -2.20 -8.47 11.30
N LYS A 109 -3.06 -8.97 12.20
CA LYS A 109 -3.34 -8.36 13.53
C LYS A 109 -2.14 -8.31 14.48
N ASN A 110 -1.13 -9.13 14.24
CA ASN A 110 0.06 -9.23 15.10
C ASN A 110 1.22 -8.36 14.60
N ASN A 111 1.01 -7.57 13.55
CA ASN A 111 2.04 -6.73 12.98
C ASN A 111 1.93 -5.31 13.55
N ASP A 112 2.99 -4.88 14.23
CA ASP A 112 3.10 -3.56 14.88
C ASP A 112 2.69 -2.40 13.97
N ASP A 113 3.07 -2.44 12.68
CA ASP A 113 2.72 -1.36 11.75
C ASP A 113 1.22 -1.33 11.48
N ARG A 114 0.56 -2.50 11.39
CA ARG A 114 -0.90 -2.58 11.24
C ARG A 114 -1.61 -2.09 12.49
N ILE A 115 -1.11 -2.46 13.66
CA ILE A 115 -1.66 -2.02 14.95
C ILE A 115 -1.55 -0.50 15.08
N LYS A 116 -0.38 0.07 14.78
CA LYS A 116 -0.15 1.53 14.77
C LYS A 116 -1.05 2.25 13.79
N ASP A 117 -1.14 1.77 12.54
CA ASP A 117 -2.04 2.35 11.54
C ASP A 117 -3.50 2.33 12.03
N ARG A 118 -3.98 1.18 12.56
CA ARG A 118 -5.35 1.06 13.07
C ARG A 118 -5.60 1.94 14.28
N PHE A 119 -4.59 2.11 15.14
CA PHE A 119 -4.65 2.98 16.31
C PHE A 119 -4.88 4.43 15.90
N PHE A 120 -4.15 4.96 14.90
CA PHE A 120 -4.39 6.32 14.40
C PHE A 120 -5.82 6.49 13.85
N ILE A 121 -6.35 5.48 13.16
CA ILE A 121 -7.75 5.53 12.70
C ILE A 121 -8.72 5.50 13.88
N ALA A 122 -8.46 4.69 14.91
CA ALA A 122 -9.30 4.65 16.12
C ALA A 122 -9.30 5.98 16.88
N GLN A 123 -8.20 6.75 16.83
CA GLN A 123 -8.14 8.11 17.38
C GLN A 123 -9.05 9.07 16.61
N ILE A 124 -9.01 9.04 15.28
CA ILE A 124 -9.89 9.87 14.43
C ILE A 124 -11.36 9.53 14.67
N GLU A 125 -11.66 8.25 14.87
CA GLU A 125 -13.01 7.74 15.17
C GLU A 125 -13.48 8.01 16.60
N ASN A 126 -12.60 8.48 17.49
CA ASN A 126 -12.82 8.54 18.94
C ASN A 126 -13.24 7.20 19.57
N ASP A 127 -12.75 6.07 19.01
CA ASP A 127 -12.98 4.73 19.56
C ASP A 127 -11.96 4.44 20.67
N TYR A 128 -12.24 4.95 21.86
CA TYR A 128 -11.35 4.82 23.02
C TYR A 128 -11.17 3.37 23.48
N SER A 129 -12.20 2.54 23.33
CA SER A 129 -12.11 1.12 23.68
C SER A 129 -11.08 0.42 22.79
N LEU A 130 -11.18 0.64 21.48
CA LEU A 130 -10.24 0.06 20.54
C LEU A 130 -8.82 0.63 20.70
N GLN A 131 -8.69 1.93 20.98
CA GLN A 131 -7.39 2.53 21.31
C GLN A 131 -6.70 1.81 22.48
N GLN A 132 -7.44 1.51 23.55
CA GLN A 132 -6.90 0.79 24.71
C GLN A 132 -6.46 -0.64 24.36
N THR A 133 -7.26 -1.35 23.56
CA THR A 133 -6.92 -2.69 23.08
C THR A 133 -5.63 -2.68 22.28
N LEU A 134 -5.52 -1.79 21.28
CA LEU A 134 -4.37 -1.74 20.37
C LEU A 134 -3.07 -1.29 21.08
N ILE A 135 -3.14 -0.34 22.02
CA ILE A 135 -1.97 0.03 22.83
C ILE A 135 -1.49 -1.17 23.66
N SER A 136 -2.42 -1.94 24.22
CA SER A 136 -2.07 -3.12 25.01
C SER A 136 -1.43 -4.22 24.15
N GLU A 137 -1.75 -4.28 22.86
CA GLU A 137 -1.08 -5.18 21.90
C GLU A 137 0.37 -4.74 21.62
N LEU A 138 0.65 -3.43 21.57
CA LEU A 138 1.99 -2.88 21.27
C LEU A 138 3.00 -2.96 22.43
N ILE A 139 2.55 -3.12 23.67
CA ILE A 139 3.40 -3.09 24.87
C ILE A 139 3.81 -4.51 25.35
N LYS A 140 3.22 -5.55 24.76
CA LYS A 140 3.57 -6.96 25.06
C LYS A 140 4.94 -7.31 24.51
#